data_AF-A0A7J3TXN9-F1
#
_entry.id   AF-A0A7J3TXN9-F1
#
_cell.length_a   1.000
_cell.length_b   1.000
_cell.length_c   1.000
_cell.angle_alpha   90.00
_cell.angle_beta   90.00
_cell.angle_gamma   90.00
#
_symmetry.space_group_name_H-M   'P 1'
#
loop_
_entity.id
_entity.type
_entity.pdbx_description
1 polymer ?
#
loop_
_entity_poly.entity_id
_entity_poly.type
_entity_poly.pdbx_seq_one_letter_code
_entity_poly.pdbx_strand_id
1 'polypeptide(L)'
;KKPSGVFLIDDEVQPFGASAPIESLKIGSLKLDHKLDKAYHDYDLNASDAVLELYKSNIPVSKIQRAFSVGAFGEYKRRRLVPTRWSITAVDSIISNALMENVRENPIINEYRVYESDYLDNRFEILMIPDAWCYESIEAWYPETVWNPQGDRVVVYGDYEGFSGRTTYANMGGCYYAARLAVTEKLVAERRQASVLILREAHPGYIMPVGVWQVRENVRNALRKPPLKFNRLEDALNYMFSKLSIPREVWIRKSTILKQVLHQRKITSF
;
A
#
# COMPACT_ATOMS: atom_id res chain seq x y z
N LYS A 1 30.14 -23.68 6.81
CA LYS A 1 30.69 -22.30 6.99
C LYS A 1 30.04 -21.68 8.23
N LYS A 2 30.78 -21.00 9.12
CA LYS A 2 30.16 -20.26 10.25
C LYS A 2 29.19 -19.19 9.69
N PRO A 3 28.00 -18.98 10.29
CA PRO A 3 27.10 -17.92 9.87
C PRO A 3 27.81 -16.58 10.03
N SER A 4 28.05 -15.90 8.91
CA SER A 4 28.59 -14.54 8.90
C SER A 4 27.42 -13.56 8.83
N GLY A 5 27.41 -12.56 9.70
CA GLY A 5 26.45 -11.46 9.64
C GLY A 5 26.72 -10.57 8.44
N VAL A 6 26.23 -10.99 7.27
CA VAL A 6 26.17 -10.13 6.08
C VAL A 6 24.81 -9.45 6.13
N PHE A 7 24.78 -8.19 6.58
CA PHE A 7 23.61 -7.35 6.39
C PHE A 7 23.60 -6.91 4.92
N LEU A 8 22.82 -7.62 4.11
CA LEU A 8 22.49 -7.18 2.75
C LEU A 8 21.47 -6.06 2.88
N ILE A 9 21.93 -4.82 2.70
CA ILE A 9 21.09 -3.66 2.52
C ILE A 9 20.85 -3.55 1.02
N ASP A 10 19.71 -4.06 0.56
CA ASP A 10 19.30 -4.08 -0.84
C ASP A 10 17.82 -3.63 -0.91
N ASP A 11 17.44 -2.87 -1.94
CA ASP A 11 16.03 -2.48 -2.18
C ASP A 11 15.20 -3.66 -2.73
N GLU A 12 15.85 -4.69 -3.26
CA GLU A 12 15.21 -5.90 -3.79
C GLU A 12 15.00 -7.00 -2.75
N VAL A 13 15.75 -6.98 -1.65
CA VAL A 13 15.76 -8.06 -0.66
C VAL A 13 15.37 -7.51 0.71
N GLN A 14 14.37 -8.12 1.34
CA GLN A 14 14.07 -7.80 2.74
C GLN A 14 15.33 -8.00 3.58
N PRO A 15 15.62 -7.11 4.55
CA PRO A 15 16.76 -7.31 5.43
C PRO A 15 16.62 -8.66 6.14
N PHE A 16 17.48 -9.59 5.76
CA PHE A 16 17.57 -10.93 6.34
C PHE A 16 18.74 -10.99 7.31
N GLY A 17 18.57 -11.77 8.38
CA GLY A 17 19.64 -12.03 9.34
C GLY A 17 20.78 -12.87 8.75
N ALA A 18 21.73 -13.25 9.61
CA ALA A 18 22.86 -14.09 9.22
C ALA A 18 22.39 -15.36 8.48
N SER A 19 22.95 -15.59 7.29
CA SER A 19 22.57 -16.69 6.39
C SER A 19 23.71 -17.71 6.26
N ALA A 20 23.37 -18.99 6.12
CA ALA A 20 24.33 -20.09 5.93
C ALA A 20 23.72 -21.18 5.01
N PRO A 21 24.56 -21.91 4.24
CA PRO A 21 24.08 -23.03 3.42
C PRO A 21 23.47 -24.13 4.32
N ILE A 22 22.35 -24.68 3.88
CA ILE A 22 21.65 -25.77 4.57
C ILE A 22 22.34 -27.10 4.24
N GLU A 23 22.90 -27.78 5.24
CA GLU A 23 23.53 -29.11 5.07
C GLU A 23 22.49 -30.25 5.04
N SER A 24 21.43 -30.14 5.84
CA SER A 24 20.29 -31.07 5.79
C SER A 24 19.03 -30.39 6.30
N LEU A 25 17.88 -30.73 5.71
CA LEU A 25 16.56 -30.22 6.11
C LEU A 25 15.66 -31.41 6.45
N LYS A 26 15.31 -31.56 7.73
CA LYS A 26 14.30 -32.53 8.18
C LYS A 26 13.00 -31.78 8.47
N ILE A 27 12.01 -31.99 7.63
CA ILE A 27 10.68 -31.40 7.78
C ILE A 27 9.83 -32.39 8.60
N GLY A 28 9.36 -31.97 9.77
CA GLY A 28 8.44 -32.76 10.60
C GLY A 28 7.00 -32.72 10.08
N SER A 29 6.03 -33.08 10.92
CA SER A 29 4.60 -32.94 10.59
C SER A 29 4.25 -31.46 10.43
N LEU A 30 3.98 -31.03 9.20
CA LEU A 30 3.50 -29.68 8.89
C LEU A 30 2.02 -29.57 9.29
N LYS A 31 1.73 -28.68 10.25
CA LYS A 31 0.35 -28.23 10.48
C LYS A 31 0.01 -27.19 9.41
N LEU A 32 -0.44 -27.68 8.26
CA LEU A 32 -0.88 -26.84 7.15
C LEU A 32 -2.21 -26.17 7.51
N ASP A 33 -2.37 -24.94 7.06
CA ASP A 33 -3.65 -24.26 7.13
C ASP A 33 -4.58 -24.93 6.10
N HIS A 34 -5.64 -25.58 6.55
CA HIS A 34 -6.54 -26.34 5.68
C HIS A 34 -7.10 -25.50 4.53
N LYS A 35 -7.24 -24.18 4.72
CA LYS A 35 -7.72 -23.28 3.66
C LYS A 35 -6.66 -23.10 2.56
N LEU A 36 -5.39 -22.94 2.94
CA LEU A 36 -4.29 -22.87 1.98
C LEU A 36 -4.12 -24.21 1.26
N ASP A 37 -4.24 -25.31 1.99
CA ASP A 37 -4.13 -26.65 1.44
C ASP A 37 -5.24 -26.94 0.42
N LYS A 38 -6.48 -26.57 0.75
CA LYS A 38 -7.62 -26.66 -0.17
C LYS A 38 -7.37 -25.83 -1.44
N ALA A 39 -6.97 -24.56 -1.30
CA ALA A 39 -6.69 -23.69 -2.45
C ALA A 39 -5.52 -24.19 -3.31
N TYR A 40 -4.55 -24.89 -2.71
CA TYR A 40 -3.44 -25.52 -3.44
C TYR A 40 -3.89 -26.76 -4.22
N HIS A 41 -4.76 -27.59 -3.66
CA HIS A 41 -5.26 -28.79 -4.34
C HIS A 41 -6.37 -28.52 -5.36
N ASP A 42 -6.89 -27.30 -5.39
CA ASP A 42 -7.83 -26.86 -6.43
C ASP A 42 -7.06 -26.45 -7.69
N TYR A 43 -7.08 -27.36 -8.67
CA TYR A 43 -6.34 -27.22 -9.93
C TYR A 43 -7.07 -26.46 -11.02
N ASP A 44 -8.33 -26.10 -10.79
CA ASP A 44 -9.18 -25.37 -11.74
C ASP A 44 -9.46 -23.93 -11.26
N LEU A 45 -9.20 -23.63 -9.98
CA LEU A 45 -9.37 -22.31 -9.40
C LEU A 45 -8.36 -21.29 -9.95
N ASN A 46 -8.87 -20.14 -10.40
CA ASN A 46 -8.03 -19.02 -10.80
C ASN A 46 -7.23 -18.48 -9.60
N ALA A 47 -5.99 -18.07 -9.84
CA ALA A 47 -5.13 -17.51 -8.80
C ALA A 47 -5.73 -16.25 -8.15
N SER A 48 -6.45 -15.40 -8.90
CA SER A 48 -7.15 -14.24 -8.33
C SER A 48 -8.24 -14.65 -7.35
N ASP A 49 -9.02 -15.67 -7.70
CA ASP A 49 -10.15 -16.12 -6.90
C ASP A 49 -9.66 -16.81 -5.63
N ALA A 50 -8.61 -17.62 -5.73
CA ALA A 50 -7.93 -18.21 -4.58
C ALA A 50 -7.43 -17.14 -3.60
N VAL A 51 -6.78 -16.08 -4.11
CA VAL A 51 -6.31 -14.96 -3.28
C VAL A 51 -7.48 -14.30 -2.54
N LEU A 52 -8.60 -14.05 -3.23
CA LEU A 52 -9.77 -13.42 -2.63
C LEU A 52 -10.49 -14.32 -1.62
N GLU A 53 -10.63 -15.62 -1.90
CA GLU A 53 -11.25 -16.59 -0.97
C GLU A 53 -10.43 -16.71 0.32
N LEU A 54 -9.10 -16.81 0.19
CA LEU A 54 -8.19 -16.88 1.34
C LEU A 54 -8.22 -15.58 2.16
N TYR A 55 -8.22 -14.43 1.49
CA TYR A 55 -8.32 -13.14 2.14
C TYR A 55 -9.64 -12.99 2.92
N LYS A 56 -10.78 -13.27 2.28
CA LYS A 56 -12.11 -13.29 2.93
C LYS A 56 -12.17 -14.28 4.10
N SER A 57 -11.40 -15.36 4.02
CA SER A 57 -11.27 -16.36 5.08
C SER A 57 -10.36 -15.95 6.23
N ASN A 58 -9.94 -14.69 6.30
CA ASN A 58 -9.03 -14.11 7.31
C ASN A 58 -7.63 -14.74 7.33
N ILE A 59 -7.16 -15.29 6.20
CA ILE A 59 -5.76 -15.69 6.07
C ILE A 59 -4.90 -14.42 5.97
N PRO A 60 -3.84 -14.27 6.79
CA PRO A 60 -2.96 -13.11 6.71
C PRO A 60 -2.42 -12.91 5.30
N VAL A 61 -2.48 -11.67 4.79
CA VAL A 61 -2.01 -11.32 3.44
C VAL A 61 -0.56 -11.77 3.20
N SER A 62 0.31 -11.70 4.21
CA SER A 62 1.69 -12.18 4.11
C SER A 62 1.83 -13.70 3.91
N LYS A 63 0.87 -14.51 4.40
CA LYS A 63 0.82 -15.95 4.08
C LYS A 63 0.38 -16.15 2.63
N ILE A 64 -0.62 -15.41 2.17
CA ILE A 64 -1.11 -15.48 0.79
C ILE A 64 0.01 -15.09 -0.19
N GLN A 65 0.73 -14.00 0.08
CA GLN A 65 1.87 -13.54 -0.73
C GLN A 65 2.97 -14.60 -0.85
N ARG A 66 3.33 -15.28 0.24
CA ARG A 66 4.34 -16.37 0.23
C ARG A 66 3.88 -17.60 -0.53
N ALA A 67 2.61 -17.98 -0.39
CA ALA A 67 2.04 -19.09 -1.16
C ALA A 67 1.95 -18.73 -2.66
N PHE A 68 1.57 -17.50 -2.97
CA PHE A 68 1.53 -16.99 -4.35
C PHE A 68 2.90 -17.00 -5.02
N SER A 69 3.97 -16.59 -4.31
CA SER A 69 5.33 -16.57 -4.87
C SER A 69 5.86 -17.95 -5.27
N VAL A 70 5.41 -19.00 -4.58
CA VAL A 70 5.79 -20.39 -4.90
C VAL A 70 4.84 -21.04 -5.92
N GLY A 71 3.94 -20.27 -6.53
CA GLY A 71 3.01 -20.78 -7.53
C GLY A 71 1.95 -21.71 -6.95
N ALA A 72 1.54 -21.53 -5.70
CA ALA A 72 0.58 -22.41 -5.02
C ALA A 72 -0.85 -22.30 -5.57
N PHE A 73 -1.19 -21.22 -6.27
CA PHE A 73 -2.55 -20.92 -6.72
C PHE A 73 -2.64 -20.80 -8.24
N GLY A 74 -3.83 -21.05 -8.77
CA GLY A 74 -4.12 -20.97 -10.20
C GLY A 74 -4.30 -22.33 -10.84
N GLU A 75 -4.79 -22.32 -12.08
CA GLU A 75 -4.93 -23.52 -12.91
C GLU A 75 -3.60 -24.28 -12.98
N TYR A 76 -3.63 -25.61 -12.88
CA TYR A 76 -2.41 -26.44 -12.80
C TYR A 76 -1.37 -26.10 -13.87
N LYS A 77 -1.79 -25.92 -15.12
CA LYS A 77 -0.91 -25.61 -16.26
C LYS A 77 -0.38 -24.17 -16.27
N ARG A 78 -0.96 -23.27 -15.46
CA ARG A 78 -0.62 -21.84 -15.41
C ARG A 78 0.14 -21.44 -14.14
N ARG A 79 0.32 -22.36 -13.19
CA ARG A 79 1.12 -22.12 -11.97
C ARG A 79 2.58 -21.82 -12.34
N ARG A 80 3.12 -20.75 -11.77
CA ARG A 80 4.50 -20.30 -12.00
C ARG A 80 5.09 -19.77 -10.71
N LEU A 81 6.40 -19.92 -10.55
CA LEU A 81 7.13 -19.18 -9.52
C LEU A 81 7.15 -17.71 -9.90
N VAL A 82 6.87 -16.85 -8.92
CA VAL A 82 6.81 -15.40 -9.10
C VAL A 82 7.75 -14.76 -8.07
N PRO A 83 8.62 -13.82 -8.47
CA PRO A 83 9.46 -13.08 -7.53
C PRO A 83 8.64 -12.50 -6.37
N THR A 84 9.21 -12.47 -5.16
CA THR A 84 8.52 -12.03 -3.94
C THR A 84 7.94 -10.62 -4.08
N ARG A 85 8.70 -9.69 -4.68
CA ARG A 85 8.25 -8.30 -4.93
C ARG A 85 6.99 -8.26 -5.79
N TRP A 86 6.96 -9.02 -6.88
CA TRP A 86 5.80 -9.07 -7.77
C TRP A 86 4.63 -9.80 -7.13
N SER A 87 4.89 -10.80 -6.30
CA SER A 87 3.85 -11.51 -5.55
C SER A 87 3.18 -10.61 -4.52
N ILE A 88 3.96 -9.78 -3.81
CA ILE A 88 3.43 -8.74 -2.91
C ILE A 88 2.50 -7.81 -3.67
N THR A 89 2.99 -7.22 -4.77
CA THR A 89 2.20 -6.28 -5.56
C THR A 89 0.97 -6.93 -6.19
N ALA A 90 1.08 -8.14 -6.72
CA ALA A 90 -0.02 -8.85 -7.36
C ALA A 90 -1.14 -9.16 -6.37
N VAL A 91 -0.80 -9.72 -5.20
CA VAL A 91 -1.79 -10.00 -4.16
C VAL A 91 -2.44 -8.71 -3.65
N ASP A 92 -1.66 -7.66 -3.39
CA ASP A 92 -2.19 -6.39 -2.91
C ASP A 92 -3.10 -5.73 -3.96
N SER A 93 -2.73 -5.80 -5.24
CA SER A 93 -3.53 -5.31 -6.36
C SER A 93 -4.85 -6.07 -6.52
N ILE A 94 -4.81 -7.41 -6.49
CA ILE A 94 -6.00 -8.27 -6.60
C ILE A 94 -7.00 -7.95 -5.48
N ILE A 95 -6.53 -7.93 -4.23
CA ILE A 95 -7.41 -7.68 -3.07
C ILE A 95 -7.93 -6.24 -3.11
N SER A 96 -7.06 -5.26 -3.32
CA SER A 96 -7.48 -3.85 -3.31
C SER A 96 -8.44 -3.51 -4.45
N ASN A 97 -8.31 -4.13 -5.62
CA ASN A 97 -9.27 -3.97 -6.71
C ASN A 97 -10.66 -4.50 -6.32
N ALA A 98 -10.73 -5.71 -5.76
CA ALA A 98 -12.00 -6.29 -5.32
C ALA A 98 -12.68 -5.47 -4.21
N LEU A 99 -11.89 -4.94 -3.26
CA LEU A 99 -12.42 -4.06 -2.21
C LEU A 99 -12.86 -2.71 -2.78
N MET A 100 -12.12 -2.15 -3.72
CA MET A 100 -12.45 -0.89 -4.38
C MET A 100 -13.82 -0.94 -5.06
N GLU A 101 -14.17 -2.04 -5.75
CA GLU A 101 -15.51 -2.18 -6.33
C GLU A 101 -16.61 -2.05 -5.26
N ASN A 102 -16.38 -2.63 -4.07
CA ASN A 102 -17.32 -2.51 -2.96
C ASN A 102 -17.36 -1.09 -2.37
N VAL A 103 -16.21 -0.40 -2.27
CA VAL A 103 -16.13 1.00 -1.82
C VAL A 103 -16.95 1.92 -2.72
N ARG A 104 -16.92 1.72 -4.03
CA ARG A 104 -17.62 2.58 -5.01
C ARG A 104 -19.13 2.61 -4.86
N GLU A 105 -19.72 1.54 -4.34
CA GLU A 105 -21.16 1.39 -4.13
C GLU A 105 -21.63 2.00 -2.79
N ASN A 106 -20.70 2.37 -1.91
CA ASN A 106 -21.02 2.88 -0.59
C ASN A 106 -21.29 4.40 -0.58
N PRO A 107 -22.07 4.90 0.40
CA PRO A 107 -22.32 6.33 0.54
C PRO A 107 -21.04 7.09 0.88
N ILE A 108 -20.92 8.30 0.32
CA ILE A 108 -19.77 9.19 0.53
C ILE A 108 -19.71 9.64 2.01
N ILE A 109 -18.51 9.84 2.54
CA ILE A 109 -18.31 10.49 3.85
C ILE A 109 -18.83 11.94 3.82
N ASN A 110 -19.17 12.49 4.98
CA ASN A 110 -19.77 13.83 5.08
C ASN A 110 -18.81 14.89 5.62
N GLU A 111 -17.59 14.49 5.99
CA GLU A 111 -16.57 15.37 6.54
C GLU A 111 -15.19 15.09 5.92
N TYR A 112 -14.29 16.08 5.97
CA TYR A 112 -12.88 15.86 5.64
C TYR A 112 -12.20 15.16 6.81
N ARG A 113 -11.38 14.15 6.53
CA ARG A 113 -10.68 13.38 7.57
C ARG A 113 -9.19 13.37 7.29
N VAL A 114 -8.39 13.72 8.29
CA VAL A 114 -6.93 13.59 8.25
C VAL A 114 -6.51 12.50 9.21
N TYR A 115 -5.67 11.60 8.74
CA TYR A 115 -5.00 10.58 9.54
C TYR A 115 -3.49 10.74 9.42
N GLU A 116 -2.79 10.54 10.52
CA GLU A 116 -1.34 10.75 10.62
C GLU A 116 -0.65 9.50 11.20
N SER A 117 0.52 9.18 10.65
CA SER A 117 1.45 8.18 11.21
C SER A 117 2.89 8.65 11.03
N ASP A 118 3.69 8.50 12.08
CA ASP A 118 5.13 8.76 12.06
C ASP A 118 5.82 7.52 12.62
N TYR A 119 6.60 6.82 11.79
CA TYR A 119 7.28 5.59 12.16
C TYR A 119 8.54 5.36 11.33
N LEU A 120 9.64 5.02 11.99
CA LEU A 120 10.96 4.84 11.35
C LEU A 120 11.34 6.04 10.47
N ASP A 121 11.09 7.26 10.96
CA ASP A 121 11.38 8.51 10.24
C ASP A 121 10.66 8.61 8.88
N ASN A 122 9.49 7.96 8.79
CA ASN A 122 8.56 8.13 7.68
C ASN A 122 7.28 8.76 8.21
N ARG A 123 6.96 9.92 7.67
CA ARG A 123 5.73 10.63 7.98
C ARG A 123 4.70 10.36 6.89
N PHE A 124 3.52 9.91 7.30
CA PHE A 124 2.37 9.67 6.43
C PHE A 124 1.23 10.58 6.86
N GLU A 125 0.72 11.34 5.90
CA GLU A 125 -0.49 12.14 6.03
C GLU A 125 -1.52 11.61 5.03
N ILE A 126 -2.70 11.21 5.51
CA ILE A 126 -3.77 10.65 4.70
C ILE A 126 -4.99 11.56 4.81
N LEU A 127 -5.37 12.14 3.70
CA LEU A 127 -6.57 12.97 3.57
C LEU A 127 -7.67 12.17 2.89
N MET A 128 -8.80 11.99 3.56
CA MET A 128 -10.05 11.53 2.95
C MET A 128 -10.97 12.73 2.72
N ILE A 129 -11.40 12.87 1.48
CA ILE A 129 -12.24 13.96 0.97
C ILE A 129 -13.65 13.41 0.74
N PRO A 130 -14.71 14.14 1.12
CA PRO A 130 -16.11 13.78 0.85
C PRO A 130 -16.42 13.87 -0.65
N ASP A 131 -15.99 12.87 -1.40
CA ASP A 131 -16.16 12.74 -2.84
C ASP A 131 -16.26 11.27 -3.27
N ALA A 132 -16.64 11.06 -4.54
CA ALA A 132 -16.55 9.76 -5.18
C ALA A 132 -15.13 9.19 -5.10
N TRP A 133 -15.01 7.86 -5.15
CA TRP A 133 -13.71 7.18 -5.05
C TRP A 133 -12.75 7.70 -6.11
N CYS A 134 -11.63 8.23 -5.62
CA CYS A 134 -10.40 8.48 -6.36
C CYS A 134 -9.27 8.16 -5.38
N TYR A 135 -8.12 7.75 -5.88
CA TYR A 135 -6.99 7.43 -5.02
C TYR A 135 -5.68 7.97 -5.60
N GLU A 136 -4.95 8.71 -4.78
CA GLU A 136 -3.63 9.22 -5.10
C GLU A 136 -2.67 8.92 -3.96
N SER A 137 -1.48 8.47 -4.31
CA SER A 137 -0.36 8.36 -3.37
C SER A 137 0.82 9.11 -3.94
N ILE A 138 1.49 9.89 -3.10
CA ILE A 138 2.66 10.68 -3.46
C ILE A 138 3.71 10.48 -2.37
N GLU A 139 4.91 10.10 -2.78
CA GLU A 139 6.07 9.91 -1.92
C GLU A 139 7.15 10.93 -2.29
N ALA A 140 7.74 11.51 -1.25
CA ALA A 140 8.90 12.37 -1.35
C ALA A 140 10.09 11.76 -0.62
N TRP A 141 11.19 11.64 -1.35
CA TRP A 141 12.44 11.03 -0.87
C TRP A 141 13.47 12.12 -0.66
N TYR A 142 13.86 12.34 0.60
CA TYR A 142 14.89 13.31 0.94
C TYR A 142 16.28 12.88 0.40
N PRO A 143 17.17 13.83 0.09
CA PRO A 143 18.60 13.55 -0.13
C PRO A 143 19.16 12.63 0.96
N GLU A 144 20.15 11.81 0.60
CA GLU A 144 20.85 10.88 1.51
C GLU A 144 20.01 9.68 2.02
N THR A 145 18.76 9.56 1.59
CA THR A 145 17.99 8.31 1.77
C THR A 145 18.44 7.25 0.75
N VAL A 146 18.25 5.94 1.01
CA VAL A 146 18.70 4.92 0.03
C VAL A 146 17.99 4.97 -1.34
N TRP A 147 16.88 5.72 -1.44
CA TRP A 147 16.08 5.95 -2.65
C TRP A 147 16.45 7.27 -3.34
N ASN A 148 17.25 8.11 -2.68
CA ASN A 148 17.84 9.32 -3.24
C ASN A 148 19.29 9.53 -2.72
N PRO A 149 20.19 8.55 -2.90
CA PRO A 149 21.49 8.52 -2.22
C PRO A 149 22.48 9.56 -2.75
N GLN A 150 22.24 10.10 -3.95
CA GLN A 150 23.09 11.09 -4.62
C GLN A 150 22.33 12.37 -5.02
N GLY A 151 21.08 12.53 -4.59
CA GLY A 151 20.29 13.70 -4.97
C GLY A 151 20.70 14.95 -4.21
N ASP A 152 20.79 16.07 -4.91
CA ASP A 152 20.92 17.41 -4.33
C ASP A 152 19.55 18.01 -3.90
N ARG A 153 18.45 17.33 -4.27
CA ARG A 153 17.06 17.79 -4.07
C ARG A 153 16.14 16.64 -3.72
N VAL A 154 15.03 16.96 -3.04
CA VAL A 154 13.96 16.01 -2.73
C VAL A 154 13.28 15.53 -4.01
N VAL A 155 13.19 14.21 -4.20
CA VAL A 155 12.52 13.60 -5.35
C VAL A 155 11.07 13.28 -4.99
N VAL A 156 10.11 13.85 -5.72
CA VAL A 156 8.67 13.64 -5.49
C VAL A 156 8.05 12.83 -6.63
N TYR A 157 7.59 11.63 -6.32
CA TYR A 157 6.87 10.73 -7.24
C TYR A 157 5.47 10.46 -6.73
N GLY A 158 4.52 10.33 -7.64
CA GLY A 158 3.14 10.06 -7.29
C GLY A 158 2.39 9.41 -8.43
N ASP A 159 1.38 8.63 -8.09
CA ASP A 159 0.47 7.99 -9.00
C ASP A 159 -0.97 8.25 -8.56
N TYR A 160 -1.85 8.41 -9.54
CA TYR A 160 -3.26 8.71 -9.36
C TYR A 160 -4.12 7.67 -10.07
N GLU A 161 -5.29 7.39 -9.52
CA GLU A 161 -6.38 6.69 -10.18
C GLU A 161 -7.71 7.39 -9.92
N GLY A 162 -8.51 7.53 -10.97
CA GLY A 162 -9.88 8.04 -10.85
C GLY A 162 -10.86 6.94 -10.45
N PHE A 163 -12.15 7.24 -10.58
CA PHE A 163 -13.23 6.33 -10.22
C PHE A 163 -13.08 4.93 -10.83
N SER A 164 -12.74 4.82 -12.11
CA SER A 164 -12.59 3.53 -12.80
C SER A 164 -11.33 2.73 -12.40
N GLY A 165 -10.43 3.29 -11.59
CA GLY A 165 -9.14 2.67 -11.25
C GLY A 165 -8.11 2.77 -12.39
N ARG A 166 -6.99 2.05 -12.24
CA ARG A 166 -5.91 1.99 -13.24
C ARG A 166 -6.00 0.79 -14.16
N THR A 167 -5.68 1.01 -15.43
CA THR A 167 -5.43 -0.06 -16.42
C THR A 167 -3.95 -0.38 -16.59
N THR A 168 -3.06 0.51 -16.14
CA THR A 168 -1.61 0.37 -16.23
C THR A 168 -0.97 0.26 -14.85
N TYR A 169 0.21 -0.35 -14.81
CA TYR A 169 0.99 -0.50 -13.58
C TYR A 169 1.36 0.87 -12.98
N ALA A 170 1.35 0.99 -11.64
CA ALA A 170 1.79 2.19 -10.94
C ALA A 170 3.31 2.37 -11.06
N ASN A 171 3.77 3.57 -11.41
CA ASN A 171 5.19 3.90 -11.47
C ASN A 171 5.86 3.81 -10.09
N MET A 172 5.14 4.16 -9.03
CA MET A 172 5.53 3.95 -7.63
C MET A 172 5.67 2.47 -7.24
N GLY A 173 5.18 1.55 -8.07
CA GLY A 173 5.25 0.12 -7.83
C GLY A 173 4.43 -0.34 -6.62
N GLY A 174 5.00 -1.27 -5.84
CA GLY A 174 4.27 -1.99 -4.79
C GLY A 174 3.73 -1.11 -3.65
N CYS A 175 4.42 -0.01 -3.31
CA CYS A 175 3.98 0.92 -2.26
C CYS A 175 2.59 1.51 -2.55
N TYR A 176 2.30 1.80 -3.82
CA TYR A 176 1.01 2.32 -4.26
C TYR A 176 -0.14 1.35 -3.93
N TYR A 177 0.00 0.09 -4.34
CA TYR A 177 -1.01 -0.95 -4.14
C TYR A 177 -1.16 -1.34 -2.66
N ALA A 178 -0.06 -1.34 -1.92
CA ALA A 178 -0.03 -1.68 -0.51
C ALA A 178 -0.76 -0.64 0.34
N ALA A 179 -0.54 0.64 0.06
CA ALA A 179 -1.29 1.74 0.67
C ALA A 179 -2.76 1.74 0.23
N ARG A 180 -3.04 1.47 -1.05
CA ARG A 180 -4.41 1.35 -1.58
C ARG A 180 -5.20 0.27 -0.87
N LEU A 181 -4.60 -0.90 -0.65
CA LEU A 181 -5.20 -2.00 0.10
C LEU A 181 -5.61 -1.57 1.52
N ALA A 182 -4.72 -0.90 2.24
CA ALA A 182 -5.02 -0.44 3.59
C ALA A 182 -6.17 0.59 3.63
N VAL A 183 -6.25 1.48 2.64
CA VAL A 183 -7.32 2.46 2.50
C VAL A 183 -8.65 1.78 2.17
N THR A 184 -8.68 0.87 1.20
CA THR A 184 -9.92 0.20 0.80
C THR A 184 -10.44 -0.70 1.91
N GLU A 185 -9.57 -1.36 2.67
CA GLU A 185 -9.94 -2.09 3.89
C GLU A 185 -10.71 -1.21 4.89
N LYS A 186 -10.20 -0.01 5.16
CA LYS A 186 -10.84 0.94 6.08
C LYS A 186 -12.20 1.39 5.58
N LEU A 187 -12.30 1.77 4.31
CA LEU A 187 -13.54 2.27 3.72
C LEU A 187 -14.62 1.18 3.61
N VAL A 188 -14.25 -0.05 3.26
CA VAL A 188 -15.16 -1.20 3.28
C VAL A 188 -15.65 -1.50 4.71
N ALA A 189 -14.76 -1.45 5.70
CA ALA A 189 -15.14 -1.69 7.09
C ALA A 189 -16.14 -0.63 7.61
N GLU A 190 -15.98 0.64 7.19
CA GLU A 190 -16.92 1.71 7.53
C GLU A 190 -18.16 1.76 6.64
N ARG A 191 -18.19 0.99 5.54
CA ARG A 191 -19.21 1.06 4.48
C ARG A 191 -19.37 2.48 3.95
N ARG A 192 -18.23 3.10 3.61
CA ARG A 192 -18.17 4.47 3.10
C ARG A 192 -17.30 4.59 1.87
N GLN A 193 -17.50 5.66 1.13
CA GLN A 193 -16.68 6.08 0.00
C GLN A 193 -16.02 7.44 0.28
N ALA A 194 -14.82 7.63 -0.24
CA ALA A 194 -14.11 8.90 -0.20
C ALA A 194 -13.10 8.99 -1.36
N SER A 195 -12.73 10.20 -1.76
CA SER A 195 -11.50 10.44 -2.51
C SER A 195 -10.34 10.52 -1.52
N VAL A 196 -9.26 9.78 -1.77
CA VAL A 196 -8.17 9.59 -0.80
C VAL A 196 -6.84 10.03 -1.38
N LEU A 197 -6.15 10.90 -0.66
CA LEU A 197 -4.79 11.35 -0.95
C LEU A 197 -3.87 10.91 0.18
N ILE A 198 -2.77 10.22 -0.17
CA ILE A 198 -1.69 9.87 0.76
C ILE A 198 -0.46 10.68 0.38
N LEU A 199 0.08 11.43 1.33
CA LEU A 199 1.37 12.09 1.23
C LEU A 199 2.35 11.41 2.19
N ARG A 200 3.52 11.05 1.69
CA ARG A 200 4.59 10.44 2.49
C ARG A 200 5.88 11.21 2.34
N GLU A 201 6.50 11.55 3.47
CA GLU A 201 7.88 12.03 3.54
C GLU A 201 8.76 10.92 4.14
N ALA A 202 9.71 10.44 3.35
CA ALA A 202 10.78 9.57 3.84
C ALA A 202 12.00 10.44 4.16
N HIS A 203 12.26 10.65 5.45
CA HIS A 203 13.33 11.51 5.94
C HIS A 203 14.68 10.75 6.03
N PRO A 204 15.82 11.45 6.13
CA PRO A 204 17.15 10.84 6.12
C PRO A 204 17.43 9.81 7.22
N GLY A 205 16.72 9.85 8.35
CA GLY A 205 16.80 8.83 9.39
C GLY A 205 16.18 7.49 9.00
N TYR A 206 15.51 7.40 7.84
CA TYR A 206 15.08 6.14 7.25
C TYR A 206 16.25 5.41 6.57
N ILE A 207 17.07 4.77 7.40
CA ILE A 207 18.33 4.15 7.01
C ILE A 207 18.13 2.73 6.42
N MET A 208 16.99 2.07 6.68
CA MET A 208 16.78 0.66 6.32
C MET A 208 15.63 0.45 5.33
N PRO A 209 15.83 -0.25 4.19
CA PRO A 209 14.77 -0.61 3.26
C PRO A 209 13.88 -1.72 3.85
N VAL A 210 12.84 -1.34 4.59
CA VAL A 210 11.90 -2.31 5.20
C VAL A 210 10.89 -2.87 4.18
N GLY A 211 10.94 -2.36 2.95
CA GLY A 211 10.12 -2.79 1.81
C GLY A 211 8.65 -2.36 1.90
N VAL A 212 7.86 -2.85 0.93
CA VAL A 212 6.45 -2.46 0.69
C VAL A 212 5.54 -2.68 1.91
N TRP A 213 5.88 -3.63 2.78
CA TRP A 213 5.11 -3.92 4.00
C TRP A 213 5.07 -2.73 4.96
N GLN A 214 6.16 -1.96 5.07
CA GLN A 214 6.24 -0.79 5.97
C GLN A 214 5.21 0.26 5.59
N VAL A 215 4.97 0.48 4.29
CA VAL A 215 3.95 1.40 3.79
C VAL A 215 2.56 0.92 4.19
N ARG A 216 2.24 -0.36 3.92
CA ARG A 216 0.93 -0.94 4.25
C ARG A 216 0.60 -0.82 5.74
N GLU A 217 1.54 -1.21 6.60
CA GLU A 217 1.28 -1.19 8.04
C GLU A 217 1.28 0.23 8.61
N ASN A 218 2.06 1.16 8.08
CA ASN A 218 1.96 2.57 8.47
C ASN A 218 0.59 3.15 8.14
N VAL A 219 0.11 2.92 6.91
CA VAL A 219 -1.22 3.39 6.50
C VAL A 219 -2.29 2.71 7.35
N ARG A 220 -2.21 1.40 7.63
CA ARG A 220 -3.12 0.72 8.57
C ARG A 220 -3.07 1.31 9.98
N ASN A 221 -1.88 1.63 10.48
CA ASN A 221 -1.70 2.22 11.81
C ASN A 221 -2.30 3.62 11.89
N ALA A 222 -2.13 4.44 10.85
CA ALA A 222 -2.80 5.74 10.73
C ALA A 222 -4.33 5.56 10.77
N LEU A 223 -4.87 4.68 9.92
CA LEU A 223 -6.31 4.47 9.74
C LEU A 223 -7.01 3.75 10.91
N ARG A 224 -6.25 3.08 11.79
CA ARG A 224 -6.77 2.49 13.04
C ARG A 224 -7.07 3.56 14.10
N LYS A 225 -6.38 4.69 14.07
CA LYS A 225 -6.61 5.80 15.00
C LYS A 225 -7.87 6.57 14.59
N PRO A 226 -8.56 7.23 15.55
CA PRO A 226 -9.64 8.15 15.21
C PRO A 226 -9.12 9.28 14.30
N PRO A 227 -9.82 9.63 13.21
CA PRO A 227 -9.42 10.74 12.35
C PRO A 227 -9.59 12.09 13.03
N LEU A 228 -8.76 13.04 12.62
CA LEU A 228 -9.04 14.45 12.80
C LEU A 228 -10.07 14.88 11.76
N LYS A 229 -11.19 15.46 12.22
CA LYS A 229 -12.34 15.79 11.37
C LYS A 229 -12.40 17.29 11.14
N PHE A 230 -12.65 17.68 9.89
CA PHE A 230 -12.77 19.07 9.48
C PHE A 230 -14.01 19.27 8.61
N ASN A 231 -14.61 20.46 8.72
CA ASN A 231 -15.78 20.84 7.92
C ASN A 231 -15.38 21.58 6.64
N ARG A 232 -14.18 22.18 6.60
CA ARG A 232 -13.66 22.90 5.44
C ARG A 232 -12.38 22.23 4.97
N LEU A 233 -12.24 22.13 3.65
CA LEU A 233 -11.01 21.61 3.02
C LEU A 233 -9.77 22.41 3.46
N GLU A 234 -9.88 23.73 3.50
CA GLU A 234 -8.77 24.61 3.83
C GLU A 234 -8.21 24.33 5.23
N ASP A 235 -9.08 24.08 6.22
CA ASP A 235 -8.66 23.72 7.58
C ASP A 235 -7.92 22.37 7.60
N ALA A 236 -8.43 21.38 6.86
CA ALA A 236 -7.80 20.07 6.74
C ALA A 236 -6.42 20.16 6.05
N LEU A 237 -6.32 20.94 4.97
CA LEU A 237 -5.06 21.14 4.25
C LEU A 237 -4.04 21.92 5.07
N ASN A 238 -4.46 22.98 5.77
CA ASN A 238 -3.58 23.75 6.64
C ASN A 238 -3.03 22.87 7.77
N TYR A 239 -3.87 22.03 8.38
CA TYR A 239 -3.40 21.07 9.38
C TYR A 239 -2.42 20.07 8.78
N MET A 240 -2.79 19.40 7.68
CA MET A 240 -1.97 18.38 7.02
C MET A 240 -0.60 18.92 6.60
N PHE A 241 -0.56 20.09 5.94
CA PHE A 241 0.70 20.70 5.52
C PHE A 241 1.53 21.26 6.68
N SER A 242 0.93 21.56 7.84
CA SER A 242 1.70 21.94 9.04
C SER A 242 2.56 20.79 9.59
N LYS A 243 2.24 19.54 9.21
CA LYS A 243 2.99 18.34 9.61
C LYS A 243 4.07 17.97 8.61
N LEU A 244 3.94 18.40 7.36
CA LEU A 244 4.88 18.09 6.29
C LEU A 244 6.01 19.12 6.27
N SER A 245 7.23 18.65 6.05
CA SER A 245 8.43 19.48 5.98
C SER A 245 8.61 20.10 4.59
N ILE A 246 8.10 19.45 3.55
CA ILE A 246 8.14 19.94 2.18
C ILE A 246 7.06 21.02 1.98
N PRO A 247 7.40 22.16 1.34
CA PRO A 247 6.43 23.24 1.09
C PRO A 247 5.19 22.74 0.33
N ARG A 248 4.01 23.21 0.77
CA ARG A 248 2.70 22.81 0.22
C ARG A 248 2.61 22.99 -1.30
N GLU A 249 3.30 23.98 -1.86
CA GLU A 249 3.30 24.30 -3.30
C GLU A 249 3.88 23.16 -4.13
N VAL A 250 4.83 22.39 -3.58
CA VAL A 250 5.43 21.23 -4.23
C VAL A 250 4.39 20.12 -4.35
N TRP A 251 3.69 19.82 -3.26
CA TRP A 251 2.62 18.83 -3.22
C TRP A 251 1.46 19.19 -4.14
N ILE A 252 0.97 20.44 -4.09
CA ILE A 252 -0.13 20.92 -4.94
C ILE A 252 0.26 20.85 -6.42
N ARG A 253 1.51 21.18 -6.78
CA ARG A 253 1.99 21.10 -8.17
C ARG A 253 2.06 19.66 -8.67
N LYS A 254 2.30 18.68 -7.79
CA LYS A 254 2.38 17.27 -8.20
C LYS A 254 1.01 16.58 -8.18
N SER A 255 0.22 16.81 -7.14
CA SER A 255 -1.05 16.11 -6.92
C SER A 255 -2.11 16.45 -7.95
N THR A 256 -2.79 15.41 -8.43
CA THR A 256 -3.96 15.48 -9.31
C THR A 256 -5.22 15.77 -8.48
N ILE A 257 -5.40 15.09 -7.34
CA ILE A 257 -6.56 15.29 -6.46
C ILE A 257 -6.59 16.73 -5.92
N LEU A 258 -5.47 17.24 -5.39
CA LEU A 258 -5.43 18.61 -4.87
C LEU A 258 -5.74 19.63 -5.96
N LYS A 259 -5.22 19.46 -7.17
CA LYS A 259 -5.53 20.36 -8.30
C LYS A 259 -7.02 20.34 -8.63
N GLN A 260 -7.63 19.16 -8.70
CA GLN A 260 -9.06 19.01 -8.96
C GLN A 260 -9.88 19.69 -7.87
N VAL A 261 -9.63 19.39 -6.61
CA VAL A 261 -10.45 19.94 -5.51
C VAL A 261 -10.24 21.45 -5.30
N LEU A 262 -9.03 21.98 -5.58
CA LEU A 262 -8.74 23.41 -5.43
C LEU A 262 -9.19 24.27 -6.63
N HIS A 263 -9.20 23.73 -7.86
CA HIS A 263 -9.45 24.53 -9.07
C HIS A 263 -10.77 24.18 -9.77
N GLN A 264 -11.32 22.99 -9.57
CA GLN A 264 -12.52 22.54 -10.27
C GLN A 264 -13.78 22.81 -9.43
N ARG A 265 -14.60 23.78 -9.86
CA ARG A 265 -15.97 23.92 -9.32
C ARG A 265 -16.82 22.75 -9.81
N LYS A 266 -17.51 22.06 -8.90
CA LYS A 266 -18.39 20.94 -9.24
C LYS A 266 -19.72 21.44 -9.78
N ILE A 267 -20.35 20.65 -10.64
CA ILE A 267 -21.69 20.93 -11.16
C ILE A 267 -22.72 21.00 -10.03
N THR A 268 -22.55 20.24 -8.95
CA THR A 268 -23.39 20.27 -7.74
C THR A 268 -23.26 21.55 -6.91
N SER A 269 -22.40 22.48 -7.31
CA SER A 269 -22.25 23.80 -6.70
C SER A 269 -23.12 24.88 -7.38
N PHE A 270 -23.93 24.47 -8.37
CA PHE A 270 -25.00 25.25 -9.00
C PHE A 270 -26.36 24.66 -8.61
#